data_AF-A0A7V3Y3S8-F1
#
_entry.id   AF-A0A7V3Y3S8-F1
#
_cell.length_a   1.000
_cell.length_b   1.000
_cell.length_c   1.000
_cell.angle_alpha   90.00
_cell.angle_beta   90.00
_cell.angle_gamma   90.00
#
_symmetry.space_group_name_H-M   'P 1'
#
loop_
_entity.id
_entity.type
_entity.pdbx_description
1 polymer ?
#
loop_
_entity_poly.entity_id
_entity_poly.type
_entity_poly.pdbx_seq_one_letter_code
_entity_poly.pdbx_strand_id
1 'polypeptide(L)'
;MDDKYVDVVQKGLEKVETVINYLKDQMAAGKFLHIFANATPLQQAMSMFTLGWLHLWMLSIAQPKMKEIVGDRKGDDLNKLLADNNEAAYYTGKVLSSQFFLGAELKKFFGMIDYILDGESAVVKANEYIFTGAPLE
;
A
#
# COMPACT_ATOMS: atom_id res chain seq x y z
N MET A 1 -8.21 -5.13 -17.59
CA MET A 1 -7.48 -5.07 -16.31
C MET A 1 -7.84 -6.33 -15.55
N ASP A 2 -6.90 -6.96 -14.85
CA ASP A 2 -7.18 -8.19 -14.09
C ASP A 2 -7.96 -7.83 -12.82
N ASP A 3 -9.14 -8.44 -12.64
CA ASP A 3 -10.08 -8.13 -11.55
C ASP A 3 -9.41 -8.27 -10.18
N LYS A 4 -8.45 -9.19 -10.02
CA LYS A 4 -7.74 -9.38 -8.75
C LYS A 4 -7.04 -8.12 -8.23
N TYR A 5 -6.59 -7.25 -9.14
CA TYR A 5 -5.92 -6.00 -8.77
C TYR A 5 -6.93 -4.89 -8.39
N VAL A 6 -8.12 -4.93 -8.96
CA VAL A 6 -9.23 -4.08 -8.53
C VAL A 6 -9.68 -4.50 -7.15
N ASP A 7 -9.90 -5.81 -6.96
CA ASP A 7 -10.40 -6.39 -5.72
C ASP A 7 -9.49 -6.07 -4.53
N VAL A 8 -8.17 -6.17 -4.69
CA VAL A 8 -7.23 -5.87 -3.60
C VAL A 8 -7.25 -4.39 -3.21
N VAL A 9 -7.42 -3.48 -4.17
CA VAL A 9 -7.49 -2.03 -3.91
C VAL A 9 -8.84 -1.67 -3.31
N GLN A 10 -9.94 -2.25 -3.79
CA GLN A 10 -11.27 -2.09 -3.20
C GLN A 10 -11.29 -2.57 -1.76
N LYS A 11 -10.78 -3.77 -1.48
CA LYS A 11 -10.61 -4.28 -0.12
C LYS A 11 -9.76 -3.33 0.74
N GLY A 12 -8.72 -2.73 0.14
CA GLY A 12 -7.92 -1.72 0.82
C GLY A 12 -8.72 -0.48 1.22
N LEU A 13 -9.60 0.00 0.34
CA LEU A 13 -10.48 1.14 0.62
C LEU A 13 -11.45 0.86 1.77
N GLU A 14 -12.09 -0.31 1.76
CA GLU A 14 -12.98 -0.76 2.85
C GLU A 14 -12.24 -0.81 4.20
N LYS A 15 -10.97 -1.23 4.19
CA LYS A 15 -10.11 -1.24 5.38
C LYS A 15 -9.72 0.16 5.85
N VAL A 16 -9.45 1.10 4.93
CA VAL A 16 -9.24 2.51 5.28
C VAL A 16 -10.48 3.04 6.01
N GLU A 17 -11.69 2.81 5.49
CA GLU A 17 -12.92 3.25 6.15
C GLU A 17 -13.06 2.67 7.56
N THR A 18 -12.76 1.37 7.71
CA THR A 18 -12.76 0.70 9.02
C THR A 18 -11.83 1.38 10.02
N VAL A 19 -10.59 1.69 9.61
CA VAL A 19 -9.60 2.38 10.46
C VAL A 19 -10.03 3.80 10.82
N ILE A 20 -10.55 4.56 9.86
CA ILE A 20 -10.99 5.93 10.12
C ILE A 20 -12.16 5.94 11.11
N ASN A 21 -13.13 5.03 10.95
CA ASN A 21 -14.23 4.91 11.90
C ASN A 21 -13.73 4.50 13.30
N TYR A 22 -12.81 3.53 13.39
CA TYR A 22 -12.17 3.17 14.66
C TYR A 22 -11.50 4.36 15.35
N LEU A 23 -10.74 5.18 14.61
CA LEU A 23 -10.07 6.36 15.17
C LEU A 23 -11.07 7.47 15.57
N LYS A 24 -12.19 7.60 14.86
CA LYS A 24 -13.29 8.51 15.24
C LYS A 24 -13.95 8.06 16.55
N ASP A 25 -14.13 6.77 16.76
CA ASP A 25 -14.68 6.24 18.02
C ASP A 25 -13.72 6.50 19.19
N GLN A 26 -12.40 6.34 18.98
CA GLN A 26 -11.39 6.72 19.96
C GLN A 26 -11.45 8.22 20.29
N MET A 27 -11.65 9.06 19.28
CA MET A 27 -11.77 10.51 19.45
C MET A 27 -13.00 10.87 20.27
N ALA A 28 -14.16 10.28 19.96
CA ALA A 28 -15.39 10.47 20.71
C ALA A 28 -15.26 10.01 22.17
N ALA A 29 -14.45 8.98 22.44
CA ALA A 29 -14.14 8.49 23.77
C ALA A 29 -13.01 9.26 24.49
N GLY A 30 -12.46 10.33 23.90
CA GLY A 30 -11.37 11.13 24.49
C GLY A 30 -10.00 10.43 24.53
N LYS A 31 -9.82 9.36 23.77
CA LYS A 31 -8.60 8.52 23.76
C LYS A 31 -7.49 9.07 22.87
N PHE A 32 -7.12 10.33 23.05
CA PHE A 32 -6.19 11.04 22.17
C PHE A 32 -4.78 10.45 22.13
N LEU A 33 -4.25 9.95 23.26
CA LEU A 33 -2.93 9.30 23.28
C LEU A 33 -2.89 8.03 22.43
N HIS A 34 -3.99 7.27 22.36
CA HIS A 34 -4.10 6.10 21.48
C HIS A 34 -4.10 6.51 20.00
N ILE A 35 -4.73 7.64 19.66
CA ILE A 35 -4.73 8.18 18.30
C ILE A 35 -3.31 8.62 17.91
N PHE A 36 -2.62 9.35 18.79
CA PHE A 36 -1.26 9.83 18.52
C PHE A 36 -0.24 8.68 18.39
N ALA A 37 -0.38 7.62 19.18
CA ALA A 37 0.43 6.41 19.05
C ALA A 37 0.31 5.76 17.65
N ASN A 38 -0.80 5.98 16.95
CA ASN A 38 -1.08 5.41 15.63
C ASN A 38 -0.89 6.40 14.47
N ALA A 39 -0.44 7.63 14.74
CA ALA A 39 -0.33 8.67 13.70
C ALA A 39 0.65 8.29 12.57
N THR A 40 1.85 7.86 12.91
CA THR A 40 2.87 7.44 11.93
C THR A 40 2.44 6.19 11.14
N PRO A 41 1.98 5.09 11.79
CA PRO A 41 1.42 3.94 11.07
C PRO A 41 0.28 4.30 10.11
N LEU A 42 -0.65 5.17 10.53
CA LEU A 42 -1.73 5.62 9.66
C LEU A 42 -1.19 6.39 8.44
N GLN A 43 -0.25 7.32 8.65
CA GLN A 43 0.37 8.09 7.57
C GLN A 43 1.11 7.20 6.57
N GLN A 44 1.83 6.19 7.05
CA GLN A 44 2.51 5.20 6.20
C GLN A 44 1.50 4.32 5.44
N ALA A 45 0.44 3.85 6.11
CA ALA A 45 -0.63 3.08 5.47
C ALA A 45 -1.31 3.87 4.35
N MET A 46 -1.69 5.13 4.62
CA MET A 46 -2.31 5.99 3.62
C MET A 46 -1.39 6.26 2.43
N SER A 47 -0.10 6.52 2.68
CA SER A 47 0.88 6.73 1.61
C SER A 47 0.99 5.51 0.69
N MET A 48 1.07 4.31 1.28
CA MET A 48 1.16 3.06 0.54
C MET A 48 -0.12 2.74 -0.24
N PHE A 49 -1.28 3.03 0.35
CA PHE A 49 -2.56 2.87 -0.32
C PHE A 49 -2.71 3.82 -1.52
N THR A 50 -2.29 5.09 -1.37
CA THR A 50 -2.25 6.04 -2.50
C THR A 50 -1.36 5.54 -3.63
N LEU A 51 -0.19 4.99 -3.32
CA LEU A 51 0.66 4.36 -4.35
C LEU A 51 -0.04 3.17 -5.01
N GLY A 52 -0.74 2.33 -4.25
CA GLY A 52 -1.57 1.24 -4.78
C GLY A 52 -2.62 1.75 -5.77
N TRP A 53 -3.34 2.81 -5.41
CA TRP A 53 -4.31 3.46 -6.30
C TRP A 53 -3.67 3.96 -7.60
N LEU A 54 -2.52 4.63 -7.50
CA LEU A 54 -1.77 5.12 -8.67
C LEU A 54 -1.30 3.98 -9.57
N HIS A 55 -0.88 2.84 -9.00
CA HIS A 55 -0.50 1.66 -9.77
C HIS A 55 -1.69 1.01 -10.47
N LEU A 56 -2.87 0.98 -9.85
CA LEU A 56 -4.10 0.50 -10.48
C LEU A 56 -4.50 1.40 -11.65
N TRP A 57 -4.46 2.71 -11.46
CA TRP A 57 -4.72 3.66 -12.54
C TRP A 57 -3.69 3.52 -13.67
N MET A 58 -2.40 3.35 -13.33
CA MET A 58 -1.37 3.09 -14.33
C MET A 58 -1.65 1.83 -15.14
N LEU A 59 -2.15 0.75 -14.52
CA LEU A 59 -2.53 -0.47 -15.25
C LEU A 59 -3.70 -0.25 -16.22
N SER A 60 -4.69 0.58 -15.86
CA SER A 60 -5.82 0.85 -16.75
C SER A 60 -5.40 1.54 -18.05
N ILE A 61 -4.27 2.25 -18.03
CA ILE A 61 -3.68 2.94 -19.20
C ILE A 61 -2.63 2.07 -19.90
N ALA A 62 -1.66 1.54 -19.15
CA ALA A 62 -0.49 0.88 -19.71
C ALA A 62 -0.78 -0.52 -20.24
N GLN A 63 -1.71 -1.26 -19.62
CA GLN A 63 -1.98 -2.64 -20.00
C GLN A 63 -2.61 -2.76 -21.42
N PRO A 64 -3.60 -1.93 -21.81
CA PRO A 64 -4.09 -1.91 -23.19
C PRO A 64 -2.99 -1.57 -24.20
N LYS A 65 -2.18 -0.53 -23.92
CA LYS A 65 -1.12 -0.09 -24.84
C LYS A 65 0.00 -1.12 -24.99
N MET A 66 0.39 -1.75 -23.89
CA MET A 66 1.31 -2.90 -23.92
C MET A 66 0.75 -4.01 -24.81
N LYS A 67 -0.54 -4.38 -24.65
CA LYS A 67 -1.15 -5.46 -25.44
C LYS A 67 -1.20 -5.13 -26.93
N GLU A 68 -1.46 -3.88 -27.30
CA GLU A 68 -1.45 -3.40 -28.69
C GLU A 68 -0.08 -3.61 -29.36
N ILE A 69 1.00 -3.27 -28.66
CA ILE A 69 2.37 -3.31 -29.21
C ILE A 69 2.97 -4.72 -29.14
N VAL A 70 2.79 -5.39 -28.00
CA VAL A 70 3.43 -6.68 -27.70
C VAL A 70 2.64 -7.86 -28.26
N GLY A 71 1.30 -7.77 -28.29
CA GLY A 71 0.43 -8.88 -28.68
C GLY A 71 0.59 -10.09 -27.76
N ASP A 72 0.66 -11.28 -28.36
CA ASP A 72 0.77 -12.57 -27.66
C ASP A 72 2.21 -13.11 -27.56
N ARG A 73 3.22 -12.30 -27.90
CA ARG A 73 4.64 -12.72 -27.86
C ARG A 73 5.07 -13.10 -26.45
N LYS A 74 5.91 -14.12 -26.34
CA LYS A 74 6.42 -14.66 -25.08
C LYS A 74 7.87 -15.11 -25.25
N GLY A 75 8.56 -15.32 -24.13
CA GLY A 75 9.92 -15.87 -24.11
C GLY A 75 10.90 -15.02 -24.94
N ASP A 76 11.75 -15.69 -25.72
CA ASP A 76 12.81 -15.03 -26.49
C ASP A 76 12.28 -14.05 -27.54
N ASP A 77 11.12 -14.33 -28.13
CA ASP A 77 10.49 -13.43 -29.12
C ASP A 77 10.01 -12.12 -28.47
N LEU A 78 9.45 -12.22 -27.26
CA LEU A 78 9.15 -11.04 -26.45
C LEU A 78 10.43 -10.28 -26.13
N ASN A 79 11.47 -10.96 -25.65
CA ASN A 79 12.72 -10.30 -25.25
C ASN A 79 13.39 -9.55 -26.42
N LYS A 80 13.37 -10.10 -27.63
CA LYS A 80 13.86 -9.42 -28.83
C LYS A 80 13.08 -8.15 -29.13
N LEU A 81 11.75 -8.21 -29.10
CA LEU A 81 10.91 -7.02 -29.28
C LEU A 81 11.23 -5.94 -28.25
N LEU A 82 11.35 -6.32 -26.97
CA LEU A 82 11.63 -5.36 -25.89
C LEU A 82 13.02 -4.74 -26.01
N ALA A 83 14.01 -5.47 -26.54
CA ALA A 83 15.35 -4.94 -26.78
C ALA A 83 15.38 -3.88 -27.90
N ASP A 84 14.56 -4.07 -28.93
CA ASP A 84 14.59 -3.23 -30.14
C ASP A 84 13.51 -2.13 -30.16
N ASN A 85 12.50 -2.21 -29.27
CA ASN A 85 11.38 -1.26 -29.21
C ASN A 85 11.23 -0.66 -27.80
N ASN A 86 11.69 0.58 -27.65
CA ASN A 86 11.63 1.34 -26.38
C ASN A 86 10.19 1.55 -25.86
N GLU A 87 9.21 1.73 -26.76
CA GLU A 87 7.82 1.92 -26.35
C GLU A 87 7.23 0.61 -25.78
N ALA A 88 7.51 -0.52 -26.44
CA ALA A 88 7.15 -1.83 -25.94
C ALA A 88 7.79 -2.09 -24.56
N ALA A 89 9.10 -1.84 -24.43
CA ALA A 89 9.84 -1.97 -23.17
C ALA A 89 9.24 -1.12 -22.05
N TYR A 90 8.92 0.14 -22.33
CA TYR A 90 8.33 1.06 -21.36
C TYR A 90 7.00 0.55 -20.81
N TYR A 91 6.04 0.22 -21.68
CA TYR A 91 4.71 -0.22 -21.24
C TYR A 91 4.76 -1.59 -20.57
N THR A 92 5.58 -2.53 -21.05
CA THR A 92 5.81 -3.81 -20.36
C THR A 92 6.39 -3.58 -18.96
N GLY A 93 7.40 -2.72 -18.82
CA GLY A 93 7.97 -2.37 -17.52
C GLY A 93 6.97 -1.74 -16.56
N LYS A 94 6.11 -0.83 -17.04
CA LYS A 94 5.04 -0.22 -16.24
C LYS A 94 4.02 -1.24 -15.77
N VAL A 95 3.59 -2.14 -16.65
CA VAL A 95 2.66 -3.23 -16.29
C VAL A 95 3.27 -4.13 -15.22
N LEU A 96 4.50 -4.62 -15.43
CA LEU A 96 5.17 -5.50 -14.47
C LEU A 96 5.40 -4.82 -13.11
N SER A 97 5.80 -3.54 -13.11
CA SER A 97 5.99 -2.77 -11.88
C SER A 97 4.70 -2.64 -11.08
N SER A 98 3.58 -2.32 -11.73
CA SER A 98 2.28 -2.26 -11.04
C SER A 98 1.78 -3.61 -10.57
N GLN A 99 1.99 -4.68 -11.34
CA GLN A 99 1.66 -6.04 -10.92
C GLN A 99 2.45 -6.44 -9.67
N PHE A 100 3.75 -6.14 -9.64
CA PHE A 100 4.58 -6.38 -8.46
C PHE A 100 4.09 -5.55 -7.27
N PHE A 101 3.84 -4.25 -7.44
CA PHE A 101 3.40 -3.41 -6.35
C PHE A 101 2.07 -3.90 -5.76
N LEU A 102 1.05 -4.12 -6.59
CA LEU A 102 -0.27 -4.53 -6.14
C LEU A 102 -0.31 -5.98 -5.62
N GLY A 103 0.50 -6.87 -6.19
CA GLY A 103 0.54 -8.29 -5.83
C GLY A 103 1.47 -8.63 -4.66
N ALA A 104 2.42 -7.75 -4.34
CA ALA A 104 3.43 -7.98 -3.30
C ALA A 104 3.54 -6.81 -2.32
N GLU A 105 3.92 -5.62 -2.78
CA GLU A 105 4.23 -4.50 -1.88
C GLU A 105 3.01 -3.99 -1.11
N LEU A 106 1.85 -3.88 -1.77
CA LEU A 106 0.59 -3.45 -1.15
C LEU A 106 0.14 -4.42 -0.03
N LYS A 107 0.69 -5.63 0.08
CA LYS A 107 0.37 -6.52 1.21
C LYS A 107 0.80 -5.93 2.55
N LYS A 108 1.88 -5.13 2.58
CA LYS A 108 2.38 -4.45 3.79
C LYS A 108 1.34 -3.46 4.34
N PHE A 109 0.51 -2.87 3.48
CA PHE A 109 -0.58 -2.00 3.91
C PHE A 109 -1.54 -2.71 4.86
N PHE A 110 -1.92 -3.96 4.58
CA PHE A 110 -2.84 -4.71 5.44
C PHE A 110 -2.23 -5.00 6.81
N GLY A 111 -0.91 -5.25 6.90
CA GLY A 111 -0.24 -5.38 8.20
C GLY A 111 -0.25 -4.08 9.01
N MET A 112 -0.14 -2.91 8.36
CA MET A 112 -0.28 -1.62 9.05
C MET A 112 -1.74 -1.32 9.46
N ILE A 113 -2.72 -1.81 8.69
CA ILE A 113 -4.12 -1.76 9.10
C ILE A 113 -4.34 -2.58 10.38
N ASP A 114 -3.85 -3.82 10.40
CA ASP A 114 -3.97 -4.69 11.56
C ASP A 114 -3.26 -4.08 12.78
N TYR A 115 -2.06 -3.51 12.60
CA TYR A 115 -1.34 -2.76 13.66
C TYR A 115 -2.24 -1.72 14.34
N ILE A 116 -3.02 -0.95 13.56
CA ILE A 116 -3.87 0.11 14.11
C ILE A 116 -5.12 -0.48 14.77
N LEU A 117 -5.73 -1.49 14.14
CA LEU A 117 -7.00 -2.07 14.61
C LEU A 117 -6.83 -2.97 15.84
N ASP A 118 -5.67 -3.60 16.02
CA ASP A 118 -5.37 -4.42 17.19
C ASP A 118 -5.38 -3.61 18.49
N GLY A 119 -5.17 -2.29 18.40
CA GLY A 119 -5.42 -1.36 19.50
C GLY A 119 -4.51 -1.53 20.72
N GLU A 120 -3.30 -2.07 20.52
CA GLU A 120 -2.30 -2.20 21.59
C GLU A 120 -2.02 -0.83 22.22
N SER A 121 -2.08 -0.78 23.56
CA SER A 121 -2.08 0.45 24.34
C SER A 121 -0.95 0.53 25.37
N ALA A 122 -0.04 -0.45 25.39
CA ALA A 122 1.10 -0.49 26.31
C ALA A 122 1.92 0.81 26.26
N VAL A 123 2.12 1.39 25.07
CA VAL A 123 2.84 2.66 24.89
C VAL A 123 2.19 3.83 25.64
N VAL A 124 0.86 3.83 25.79
CA VAL A 124 0.13 4.87 26.54
C VAL A 124 0.35 4.76 28.05
N LYS A 125 0.75 3.58 28.53
CA LYS A 125 1.07 3.33 29.95
C LYS A 125 2.53 3.62 30.29
N ALA A 126 3.35 3.93 29.27
CA ALA A 126 4.76 4.21 29.47
C ALA A 126 4.96 5.52 30.24
N ASN A 127 5.97 5.55 31.09
CA ASN A 127 6.35 6.70 31.90
C ASN A 127 7.88 6.71 32.09
N GLU A 128 8.44 7.82 32.56
CA GLU A 128 9.88 7.99 32.73
C GLU A 128 10.53 6.89 33.59
N TYR A 129 9.82 6.37 34.61
CA TYR A 129 10.37 5.38 35.55
C TYR A 129 10.62 4.00 34.93
N ILE A 130 9.96 3.67 33.81
CA ILE A 130 10.15 2.38 33.13
C ILE A 130 11.28 2.43 32.07
N PHE A 131 11.81 3.62 31.76
CA PHE A 131 12.96 3.80 30.88
C PHE A 131 14.25 3.94 31.70
N THR A 132 14.66 2.84 32.32
CA THR A 132 15.89 2.82 33.13
C THR A 132 17.14 2.92 32.25
N GLY A 133 18.08 3.79 32.59
CA GLY A 133 19.37 3.93 31.89
C GLY A 133 19.52 5.22 31.04
N ALA A 134 18.47 6.03 30.92
CA ALA A 134 18.59 7.39 30.42
C ALA A 134 19.17 8.30 31.53
N PRO A 135 20.21 9.13 31.27
CA PRO A 135 20.61 10.18 32.19
C PRO A 135 19.42 11.13 32.44
N LEU A 136 19.27 11.60 33.68
CA LEU A 136 18.41 12.75 33.94
C LEU A 136 19.04 13.97 33.26
N GLU A 137 18.25 14.68 32.44
CA GLU A 137 18.66 15.95 31.81
C GLU A 137 19.11 16.99 32.85
#